data_AF-A0A6I8TMX9-F1
#
_entry.id   AF-A0A6I8TMX9-F1
#
_cell.length_a   1.000
_cell.length_b   1.000
_cell.length_c   1.000
_cell.angle_alpha   90.00
_cell.angle_beta   90.00
_cell.angle_gamma   90.00
#
_symmetry.space_group_name_H-M   'P 1'
#
loop_
_entity.id
_entity.type
_entity.pdbx_description
1 polymer ?
#
loop_
_entity_poly.entity_id
_entity_poly.type
_entity_poly.pdbx_seq_one_letter_code
_entity_poly.pdbx_strand_id
1 'polypeptide(L)'
;MDQYVPVQYREVPMRQLFSNASSWREINVSTGGIHNMLQDVKTSEQCGGYCFAEREDFRSNRFIYWRTCRDSIFLSEVSMNLNLTKNNLKIGFDESPILSVDISGNQMQVFILIVTVTSVHRIVLRHPKVSSVNPDGTPESILANISREQICDASSFYVISNDIGQCLPANAAAYRVEYDTGDSEAFFAVSTVSALFLFQMGHHGGVKMTELKHNQLISRFFSNLTDGWRRKNANAPDQIVSLMFDQLNGQSVLYAFYRNNVARIWSTSGSCVGAECFLKNYDQKQEGSQTNMVRKSDNLIGVFLAYSDCSEFIILRPTSDDSGNVSFVKETAILAPNYDLIDFKLSNQSIWALWCNAEGEMQVLTYSLSSEIDSFWLPIPLESMDDKYTAKLEKGTDLKHVYCSRIFHSGRFHNNVIAKTLSMFNRSFTYSGATISTAALKRHVCSYIDGELQNERKLQNITDEEFIDLSSNLWEKFYMCCSQYNFEACQPIGMLILDRMDAFCLIRKKFISFFRPCDELEVAFLSENYPGSVASGGSGKSLQQDVAVLIRVLKQIDKFVPEDDKLEIESCLFQLRSTKDVMEAIAASQCFGNQCNLTSVFNRLKITESHGRRIAET
;
A
#
# COMPACT_ATOMS: atom_id res chain seq x y z
N MET A 1 11.66 22.18 -24.65
CA MET A 1 10.58 21.25 -25.04
C MET A 1 10.31 20.45 -23.80
N ASP A 2 9.13 20.60 -23.21
CA ASP A 2 8.78 19.81 -22.04
C ASP A 2 8.65 18.35 -22.46
N GLN A 3 9.31 17.46 -21.72
CA GLN A 3 9.36 16.03 -22.01
C GLN A 3 7.97 15.41 -21.81
N TYR A 4 7.54 14.56 -22.77
CA TYR A 4 6.31 13.78 -22.62
C TYR A 4 6.52 12.71 -21.54
N VAL A 5 5.67 12.72 -20.52
CA VAL A 5 5.66 11.71 -19.45
C VAL A 5 4.32 10.96 -19.55
N PRO A 6 4.31 9.73 -20.08
CA PRO A 6 3.09 8.94 -20.20
C PRO A 6 2.61 8.46 -18.83
N VAL A 7 1.30 8.47 -18.64
CA VAL A 7 0.63 7.70 -17.58
C VAL A 7 0.18 6.37 -18.17
N GLN A 8 0.58 5.25 -17.55
CA GLN A 8 0.20 3.91 -18.01
C GLN A 8 -0.86 3.25 -17.12
N TYR A 9 -0.85 3.57 -15.82
CA TYR A 9 -1.73 2.97 -14.83
C TYR A 9 -2.42 4.05 -14.01
N ARG A 10 -3.56 3.72 -13.42
CA ARG A 10 -4.23 4.54 -12.39
C ARG A 10 -4.73 3.69 -11.24
N GLU A 11 -4.86 4.31 -10.07
CA GLU A 11 -5.47 3.69 -8.89
C GLU A 11 -6.99 3.51 -9.06
N VAL A 12 -7.50 2.39 -8.54
CA VAL A 12 -8.91 2.09 -8.33
C VAL A 12 -9.12 1.61 -6.88
N PRO A 13 -9.55 2.50 -5.97
CA PRO A 13 -9.84 2.19 -4.57
C PRO A 13 -11.06 1.28 -4.37
N MET A 14 -10.92 0.19 -3.63
CA MET A 14 -12.03 -0.74 -3.36
C MET A 14 -12.88 -0.33 -2.13
N ARG A 15 -13.19 0.96 -1.96
CA ARG A 15 -13.83 1.50 -0.74
C ARG A 15 -15.17 0.82 -0.40
N GLN A 16 -15.94 0.44 -1.42
CA GLN A 16 -17.28 -0.12 -1.25
C GLN A 16 -17.27 -1.57 -0.74
N LEU A 17 -16.26 -2.38 -1.08
CA LEU A 17 -16.13 -3.75 -0.54
C LEU A 17 -15.96 -3.74 0.98
N PHE A 18 -15.37 -2.68 1.52
CA PHE A 18 -15.14 -2.53 2.96
C PHE A 18 -16.21 -1.66 3.64
N SER A 19 -17.17 -1.10 2.89
CA SER A 19 -18.21 -0.18 3.37
C SER A 19 -19.25 -0.83 4.29
N ASN A 20 -19.49 -2.12 4.07
CA ASN A 20 -20.18 -2.97 5.01
C ASN A 20 -19.13 -3.40 6.03
N ALA A 21 -19.11 -2.75 7.19
CA ALA A 21 -18.24 -3.12 8.29
C ALA A 21 -18.53 -4.57 8.72
N SER A 22 -17.93 -5.54 8.03
CA SER A 22 -17.79 -6.88 8.57
C SER A 22 -16.99 -6.71 9.85
N SER A 23 -17.63 -7.03 10.98
CA SER A 23 -17.02 -6.95 12.30
C SER A 23 -15.68 -7.68 12.27
N TRP A 24 -14.61 -6.97 12.60
CA TRP A 24 -13.31 -7.61 12.80
C TRP A 24 -13.45 -8.60 13.96
N ARG A 25 -13.18 -9.86 13.71
CA ARG A 25 -12.99 -10.82 14.80
C ARG A 25 -11.61 -10.56 15.39
N GLU A 26 -11.53 -10.41 16.71
CA GLU A 26 -10.27 -10.15 17.41
C GLU A 26 -9.88 -11.38 18.23
N ILE A 27 -8.61 -11.76 18.15
CA ILE A 27 -7.99 -12.81 18.98
C ILE A 27 -6.72 -12.24 19.59
N ASN A 28 -6.58 -12.30 20.92
CA ASN A 28 -5.37 -11.87 21.61
C ASN A 28 -4.61 -13.08 22.16
N VAL A 29 -3.30 -13.10 21.95
CA VAL A 29 -2.41 -14.22 22.27
C VAL A 29 -1.31 -13.71 23.18
N SER A 30 -1.13 -14.38 24.31
CA SER A 30 -0.08 -14.06 25.28
C SER A 30 1.04 -15.09 25.14
N THR A 31 2.21 -14.69 24.62
CA THR A 31 3.33 -15.60 24.33
C THR A 31 4.41 -15.61 25.41
N GLY A 32 4.12 -15.08 26.61
CA GLY A 32 5.00 -15.19 27.79
C GLY A 32 6.28 -14.36 27.72
N GLY A 33 6.30 -13.28 26.94
CA GLY A 33 7.45 -12.38 26.81
C GLY A 33 7.84 -11.69 28.12
N ILE A 34 9.14 -11.42 28.30
CA ILE A 34 9.65 -10.67 29.47
C ILE A 34 9.27 -9.19 29.31
N HIS A 35 8.26 -8.76 30.07
CA HIS A 35 7.58 -7.46 29.98
C HIS A 35 8.47 -6.20 30.05
N ASN A 36 9.67 -6.26 30.62
CA ASN A 36 10.45 -5.07 30.96
C ASN A 36 11.41 -4.56 29.86
N MET A 37 11.55 -5.24 28.71
CA MET A 37 12.54 -4.88 27.67
C MET A 37 11.94 -4.54 26.29
N LEU A 38 10.61 -4.59 26.13
CA LEU A 38 9.95 -4.49 24.82
C LEU A 38 9.37 -3.09 24.51
N GLN A 39 9.40 -2.16 25.48
CA GLN A 39 8.76 -0.85 25.35
C GLN A 39 9.41 0.08 24.31
N ASP A 40 10.67 -0.17 23.94
CA ASP A 40 11.45 0.68 23.01
C ASP A 40 11.57 0.11 21.59
N VAL A 41 11.01 -1.06 21.29
CA VAL A 41 11.10 -1.67 19.95
C VAL A 41 10.08 -1.03 19.01
N LYS A 42 10.55 -0.13 18.15
CA LYS A 42 9.74 0.46 17.07
C LYS A 42 9.85 -0.41 15.82
N THR A 43 8.78 -1.14 15.50
CA THR A 43 8.62 -1.78 14.19
C THR A 43 7.84 -0.87 13.24
N SER A 44 8.24 -0.83 11.96
CA SER A 44 7.43 -0.20 10.92
C SER A 44 6.18 -1.05 10.62
N GLU A 45 5.13 -0.40 10.12
CA GLU A 45 3.99 -1.13 9.56
C GLU A 45 4.47 -1.91 8.33
N GLN A 46 4.14 -3.20 8.27
CA GLN A 46 4.44 -4.07 7.14
C GLN A 46 3.15 -4.52 6.49
N CYS A 47 3.22 -4.93 5.23
CA CYS A 47 2.09 -5.50 4.53
C CYS A 47 2.50 -6.53 3.49
N GLY A 48 1.54 -7.34 3.07
CA GLY A 48 1.73 -8.36 2.06
C GLY A 48 0.43 -9.10 1.78
N GLY A 49 0.54 -10.23 1.10
CA GLY A 49 -0.61 -11.02 0.73
C GLY A 49 -0.24 -12.31 0.01
N TYR A 50 -1.26 -13.10 -0.26
CA TYR A 50 -1.18 -14.41 -0.89
C TYR A 50 -2.38 -14.60 -1.80
N CYS A 51 -2.12 -14.91 -3.08
CA CYS A 51 -3.17 -15.29 -4.01
C CYS A 51 -3.38 -16.81 -3.97
N PHE A 52 -4.64 -17.25 -3.90
CA PHE A 52 -4.95 -18.68 -3.97
C PHE A 52 -4.61 -19.22 -5.38
N ALA A 53 -4.20 -20.48 -5.44
CA ALA A 53 -3.87 -21.13 -6.71
C ALA A 53 -5.11 -21.24 -7.63
N GLU A 54 -4.88 -21.00 -8.92
CA GLU A 54 -5.90 -21.11 -9.95
C GLU A 54 -6.27 -22.59 -10.16
N ARG A 55 -7.52 -22.92 -9.86
CA ARG A 55 -8.24 -24.03 -10.47
C ARG A 55 -9.57 -23.45 -10.94
N GLU A 56 -10.21 -24.12 -11.89
CA GLU A 56 -11.60 -23.89 -12.33
C GLU A 56 -12.62 -24.16 -11.19
N ASP A 57 -12.38 -23.58 -10.02
CA ASP A 57 -13.03 -23.86 -8.74
C ASP A 57 -13.45 -22.53 -8.07
N PHE A 58 -14.19 -22.66 -6.97
CA PHE A 58 -14.56 -21.62 -6.02
C PHE A 58 -13.41 -20.75 -5.47
N ARG A 59 -12.14 -21.12 -5.69
CA ARG A 59 -10.92 -20.42 -5.19
C ARG A 59 -10.33 -19.40 -6.16
N SER A 60 -10.80 -19.39 -7.41
CA SER A 60 -10.41 -18.40 -8.41
C SER A 60 -10.73 -16.97 -7.93
N ASN A 61 -9.87 -16.02 -8.33
CA ASN A 61 -9.97 -14.59 -7.97
C ASN A 61 -10.14 -14.35 -6.46
N ARG A 62 -9.49 -15.18 -5.63
CA ARG A 62 -9.42 -14.99 -4.19
C ARG A 62 -7.99 -14.68 -3.78
N PHE A 63 -7.84 -13.91 -2.72
CA PHE A 63 -6.55 -13.66 -2.09
C PHE A 63 -6.74 -13.27 -0.62
N ILE A 64 -5.69 -13.46 0.17
CA ILE A 64 -5.55 -12.89 1.50
C ILE A 64 -4.59 -11.72 1.38
N TYR A 65 -4.91 -10.58 1.96
CA TYR A 65 -3.93 -9.53 2.23
C TYR A 65 -3.84 -9.27 3.72
N TRP A 66 -2.70 -8.75 4.14
CA TRP A 66 -2.45 -8.47 5.54
C TRP A 66 -1.65 -7.18 5.72
N ARG A 67 -1.80 -6.62 6.91
CA ARG A 67 -0.98 -5.51 7.41
C ARG A 67 -0.68 -5.71 8.89
N THR A 68 0.46 -5.22 9.34
CA THR A 68 0.84 -5.20 10.75
C THR A 68 0.75 -3.77 11.30
N CYS A 69 0.46 -3.66 12.58
CA CYS A 69 0.56 -2.43 13.34
C CYS A 69 1.12 -2.82 14.70
N ARG A 70 2.44 -2.60 14.91
CA ARG A 70 3.20 -3.03 16.08
C ARG A 70 3.07 -4.54 16.34
N ASP A 71 2.25 -4.90 17.31
CA ASP A 71 2.05 -6.24 17.87
C ASP A 71 0.80 -6.94 17.31
N SER A 72 0.09 -6.29 16.40
CA SER A 72 -1.16 -6.77 15.84
C SER A 72 -1.06 -6.97 14.34
N ILE A 73 -1.56 -8.11 13.85
CA ILE A 73 -1.76 -8.38 12.41
C ILE A 73 -3.24 -8.30 12.07
N PHE A 74 -3.55 -7.68 10.94
CA PHE A 74 -4.88 -7.59 10.36
C PHE A 74 -4.87 -8.40 9.07
N LEU A 75 -5.71 -9.42 8.98
CA LEU A 75 -5.87 -10.34 7.86
C LEU A 75 -7.25 -10.16 7.25
N SER A 76 -7.30 -10.08 5.93
CA SER A 76 -8.53 -9.94 5.16
C SER A 76 -8.51 -10.87 3.96
N GLU A 77 -9.49 -11.77 3.85
CA GLU A 77 -9.73 -12.55 2.63
C GLU A 77 -10.71 -11.80 1.72
N VAL A 78 -10.33 -11.64 0.46
CA VAL A 78 -11.13 -11.00 -0.59
C VAL A 78 -11.37 -12.02 -1.69
N SER A 79 -12.61 -12.07 -2.17
CA SER A 79 -12.98 -12.78 -3.40
C SER A 79 -13.67 -11.81 -4.34
N MET A 80 -13.25 -11.80 -5.61
CA MET A 80 -13.91 -11.02 -6.65
C MET A 80 -15.20 -11.70 -7.16
N ASN A 81 -15.38 -12.98 -6.83
CA ASN A 81 -16.49 -13.79 -7.33
C ASN A 81 -17.57 -14.02 -6.26
N LEU A 82 -17.22 -13.88 -4.97
CA LEU A 82 -18.06 -14.34 -3.87
C LEU A 82 -18.06 -13.36 -2.70
N ASN A 83 -19.23 -13.17 -2.10
CA ASN A 83 -19.39 -12.38 -0.87
C ASN A 83 -19.08 -13.26 0.34
N LEU A 84 -17.83 -13.25 0.76
CA LEU A 84 -17.37 -14.02 1.92
C LEU A 84 -17.86 -13.38 3.23
N THR A 85 -18.10 -14.22 4.23
CA THR A 85 -18.39 -13.78 5.60
C THR A 85 -17.25 -14.19 6.54
N LYS A 86 -17.14 -13.49 7.68
CA LYS A 86 -16.06 -13.69 8.69
C LYS A 86 -14.64 -13.62 8.07
N ASN A 87 -14.50 -12.84 7.02
CA ASN A 87 -13.30 -12.72 6.20
C ASN A 87 -12.29 -11.69 6.72
N ASN A 88 -12.53 -11.10 7.89
CA ASN A 88 -11.65 -10.12 8.54
C ASN A 88 -11.27 -10.59 9.94
N LEU A 89 -9.97 -10.69 10.21
CA LEU A 89 -9.40 -11.18 11.46
C LEU A 89 -8.26 -10.27 11.92
N LYS A 90 -8.31 -9.87 13.19
CA LYS A 90 -7.20 -9.22 13.89
C LYS A 90 -6.64 -10.19 14.92
N ILE A 91 -5.32 -10.41 14.89
CA ILE A 91 -4.61 -11.18 15.91
C ILE A 91 -3.65 -10.21 16.61
N GLY A 92 -3.79 -10.05 17.93
CA GLY A 92 -2.85 -9.31 18.78
C GLY A 92 -1.91 -10.26 19.52
N PHE A 93 -0.62 -9.95 19.51
CA PHE A 93 0.42 -10.67 20.26
C PHE A 93 0.86 -9.79 21.43
N ASP A 94 0.40 -10.09 22.64
CA ASP A 94 0.52 -9.18 23.80
C ASP A 94 1.97 -8.67 23.98
N GLU A 95 2.16 -7.37 23.74
CA GLU A 95 3.44 -6.64 23.87
C GLU A 95 4.60 -7.23 23.04
N SER A 96 4.32 -8.01 21.99
CA SER A 96 5.34 -8.59 21.12
C SER A 96 5.22 -8.08 19.69
N PRO A 97 6.01 -7.06 19.30
CA PRO A 97 5.99 -6.53 17.94
C PRO A 97 6.26 -7.60 16.89
N ILE A 98 5.58 -7.49 15.76
CA ILE A 98 5.73 -8.39 14.62
C ILE A 98 6.90 -7.90 13.76
N LEU A 99 7.82 -8.82 13.43
CA LEU A 99 9.02 -8.58 12.64
C LEU A 99 8.89 -9.08 11.19
N SER A 100 8.15 -10.17 10.99
CA SER A 100 7.98 -10.78 9.68
C SER A 100 6.69 -11.58 9.60
N VAL A 101 6.06 -11.57 8.42
CA VAL A 101 4.90 -12.39 8.09
C VAL A 101 5.11 -12.96 6.70
N ASP A 102 4.94 -14.28 6.56
CA ASP A 102 4.89 -14.97 5.28
C ASP A 102 3.57 -15.74 5.19
N ILE A 103 2.90 -15.65 4.04
CA ILE A 103 1.74 -16.48 3.73
C ILE A 103 2.02 -17.23 2.44
N SER A 104 2.01 -18.55 2.55
CA SER A 104 2.19 -19.45 1.42
C SER A 104 1.16 -20.58 1.50
N GLY A 105 0.95 -21.30 0.41
CA GLY A 105 -0.03 -22.37 0.38
C GLY A 105 0.29 -23.41 -0.66
N ASN A 106 -0.33 -24.57 -0.48
CA ASN A 106 -0.33 -25.68 -1.43
C ASN A 106 -1.77 -26.02 -1.82
N GLN A 107 -1.96 -27.16 -2.48
CA GLN A 107 -3.27 -27.58 -2.97
C GLN A 107 -4.33 -27.80 -1.87
N MET A 108 -3.88 -28.07 -0.64
CA MET A 108 -4.72 -28.49 0.49
C MET A 108 -4.80 -27.46 1.61
N GLN A 109 -3.73 -26.70 1.82
CA GLN A 109 -3.52 -25.87 3.00
C GLN A 109 -2.92 -24.50 2.65
N VAL A 110 -3.22 -23.53 3.51
CA VAL A 110 -2.56 -22.23 3.58
C VAL A 110 -1.83 -22.14 4.91
N PHE A 111 -0.61 -21.63 4.88
CA PHE A 111 0.27 -21.49 6.02
C PHE A 111 0.49 -20.00 6.25
N ILE A 112 0.23 -19.55 7.48
CA ILE A 112 0.54 -18.19 7.92
C ILE A 112 1.68 -18.32 8.93
N LEU A 113 2.86 -17.86 8.53
CA LEU A 113 4.06 -17.84 9.34
C LEU A 113 4.26 -16.44 9.89
N ILE A 114 4.40 -16.30 11.21
CA ILE A 114 4.56 -15.00 11.87
C ILE A 114 5.77 -15.08 12.80
N VAL A 115 6.64 -14.10 12.69
CA VAL A 115 7.77 -13.91 13.63
C VAL A 115 7.51 -12.66 14.43
N THR A 116 7.45 -12.80 15.75
CA THR A 116 7.44 -11.69 16.70
C THR A 116 8.80 -11.56 17.36
N VAL A 117 8.98 -10.54 18.19
CA VAL A 117 10.18 -10.37 19.02
C VAL A 117 10.37 -11.52 20.02
N THR A 118 9.30 -12.21 20.41
CA THR A 118 9.36 -13.24 21.48
C THR A 118 9.07 -14.66 21.00
N SER A 119 8.42 -14.81 19.85
CA SER A 119 7.89 -16.08 19.38
C SER A 119 7.85 -16.21 17.86
N VAL A 120 7.77 -17.45 17.40
CA VAL A 120 7.45 -17.82 16.01
C VAL A 120 6.15 -18.61 15.98
N HIS A 121 5.31 -18.37 14.97
CA HIS A 121 4.01 -19.00 14.81
C HIS A 121 3.88 -19.61 13.42
N ARG A 122 3.29 -20.82 13.35
CA ARG A 122 2.94 -21.56 12.15
C ARG A 122 1.46 -21.93 12.23
N ILE A 123 0.61 -21.08 11.66
CA ILE A 123 -0.84 -21.31 11.61
C ILE A 123 -1.18 -22.02 10.29
N VAL A 124 -1.76 -23.22 10.38
CA VAL A 124 -2.11 -24.03 9.21
C VAL A 124 -3.63 -24.05 9.01
N LEU A 125 -4.08 -23.55 7.87
CA LEU A 125 -5.49 -23.51 7.48
C LEU A 125 -5.73 -24.50 6.35
N ARG A 126 -6.87 -25.18 6.36
CA ARG A 126 -7.28 -26.01 5.21
C ARG A 126 -8.16 -25.19 4.30
N HIS A 127 -8.03 -25.38 2.98
CA HIS A 127 -8.96 -24.75 2.05
C HIS A 127 -10.40 -25.18 2.37
N PRO A 128 -11.37 -24.24 2.35
CA PRO A 128 -12.77 -24.59 2.51
C PRO A 128 -13.19 -25.63 1.45
N LYS A 129 -14.11 -26.55 1.80
CA LYS A 129 -14.65 -27.51 0.82
C LYS A 129 -15.62 -26.77 -0.10
N VAL A 130 -15.81 -27.23 -1.34
CA VAL A 130 -16.74 -26.63 -2.32
C VAL A 130 -18.15 -26.38 -1.73
N SER A 131 -18.60 -27.23 -0.81
CA SER A 131 -19.91 -27.17 -0.15
C SER A 131 -19.92 -26.48 1.22
N SER A 132 -18.81 -25.88 1.68
CA SER A 132 -18.78 -25.21 2.98
C SER A 132 -19.45 -23.85 2.88
N VAL A 133 -20.75 -23.87 3.07
CA VAL A 133 -21.58 -22.70 3.29
C VAL A 133 -21.94 -22.61 4.76
N ASN A 134 -22.07 -21.40 5.26
CA ASN A 134 -22.66 -21.12 6.56
C ASN A 134 -24.10 -21.63 6.66
N PRO A 135 -24.67 -21.70 7.87
CA PRO A 135 -26.08 -22.05 8.06
C PRO A 135 -27.07 -21.19 7.26
N ASP A 136 -26.65 -19.98 6.87
CA ASP A 136 -27.42 -19.04 6.04
C ASP A 136 -27.17 -19.21 4.52
N GLY A 137 -26.37 -20.19 4.11
CA GLY A 137 -26.05 -20.48 2.71
C GLY A 137 -24.90 -19.65 2.12
N THR A 138 -24.28 -18.74 2.88
CA THR A 138 -23.17 -17.90 2.39
C THR A 138 -21.82 -18.64 2.44
N PRO A 139 -20.93 -18.45 1.46
CA PRO A 139 -19.59 -19.06 1.49
C PRO A 139 -18.77 -18.50 2.67
N GLU A 140 -18.13 -19.40 3.43
CA GLU A 140 -17.31 -19.03 4.59
C GLU A 140 -15.85 -18.76 4.16
N SER A 141 -15.22 -17.76 4.79
CA SER A 141 -13.79 -17.48 4.64
C SER A 141 -12.91 -18.58 5.25
N ILE A 142 -11.71 -18.79 4.68
CA ILE A 142 -10.68 -19.65 5.28
C ILE A 142 -10.24 -19.15 6.66
N LEU A 143 -10.38 -17.85 6.92
CA LEU A 143 -10.00 -17.23 8.18
C LEU A 143 -11.02 -17.52 9.28
N ALA A 144 -12.27 -17.85 8.94
CA ALA A 144 -13.41 -17.83 9.84
C ALA A 144 -13.23 -18.66 11.12
N ASN A 145 -12.56 -19.81 11.00
CA ASN A 145 -12.45 -20.81 12.05
C ASN A 145 -11.12 -20.78 12.80
N ILE A 146 -10.27 -19.77 12.56
CA ILE A 146 -9.03 -19.59 13.34
C ILE A 146 -9.42 -19.33 14.80
N SER A 147 -8.84 -20.08 15.74
CA SER A 147 -9.13 -19.94 17.16
C SER A 147 -7.87 -19.63 17.96
N ARG A 148 -8.05 -19.16 19.20
CA ARG A 148 -6.93 -18.92 20.12
C ARG A 148 -6.19 -20.22 20.42
N GLU A 149 -6.93 -21.31 20.61
CA GLU A 149 -6.40 -22.64 20.92
C GLU A 149 -5.51 -23.15 19.79
N GLN A 150 -5.88 -22.89 18.53
CA GLN A 150 -5.06 -23.24 17.38
C GLN A 150 -3.74 -22.46 17.35
N ILE A 151 -3.77 -21.15 17.65
CA ILE A 151 -2.56 -20.30 17.61
C ILE A 151 -1.62 -20.62 18.78
N CYS A 152 -2.19 -20.98 19.94
CA CYS A 152 -1.47 -21.36 21.16
C CYS A 152 -1.17 -22.86 21.27
N ASP A 153 -1.38 -23.64 20.21
CA ASP A 153 -1.03 -25.06 20.23
C ASP A 153 0.50 -25.23 20.15
N ALA A 154 1.07 -26.18 20.90
CA ALA A 154 2.52 -26.42 20.90
C ALA A 154 3.08 -26.82 19.53
N SER A 155 2.24 -27.28 18.60
CA SER A 155 2.60 -27.53 17.21
C SER A 155 2.58 -26.31 16.30
N SER A 156 2.02 -25.21 16.78
CA SER A 156 1.72 -24.00 16.02
C SER A 156 2.46 -22.76 16.50
N PHE A 157 3.13 -22.80 17.66
CA PHE A 157 4.02 -21.71 18.08
C PHE A 157 5.19 -22.18 18.95
N TYR A 158 6.22 -21.33 19.05
CA TYR A 158 7.38 -21.54 19.90
C TYR A 158 7.96 -20.21 20.40
N VAL A 159 8.43 -20.19 21.64
CA VAL A 159 8.98 -18.99 22.30
C VAL A 159 10.50 -18.95 22.11
N ILE A 160 10.98 -18.03 21.27
CA ILE A 160 12.39 -17.91 20.89
C ILE A 160 13.22 -17.09 21.89
N SER A 161 12.59 -16.31 22.78
CA SER A 161 13.30 -15.47 23.74
C SER A 161 14.19 -16.26 24.71
N ASN A 162 13.85 -17.52 24.97
CA ASN A 162 14.65 -18.40 25.83
C ASN A 162 15.96 -18.83 25.15
N ASP A 163 15.98 -18.95 23.82
CA ASP A 163 17.14 -19.41 23.06
C ASP A 163 18.09 -18.27 22.68
N ILE A 164 17.52 -17.11 22.35
CA ILE A 164 18.28 -15.93 21.93
C ILE A 164 18.80 -15.13 23.14
N GLY A 165 18.31 -15.43 24.35
CA GLY A 165 18.69 -14.77 25.59
C GLY A 165 18.22 -13.32 25.65
N GLN A 166 19.06 -12.42 26.20
CA GLN A 166 18.75 -11.00 26.32
C GLN A 166 18.94 -10.20 25.04
N CYS A 167 19.37 -10.83 23.94
CA CYS A 167 19.57 -10.13 22.67
C CYS A 167 18.22 -9.86 22.00
N LEU A 168 17.92 -8.59 21.75
CA LEU A 168 16.71 -8.19 21.03
C LEU A 168 16.83 -8.56 19.53
N PRO A 169 15.85 -9.31 18.99
CA PRO A 169 15.69 -9.48 17.55
C PRO A 169 15.61 -8.12 16.82
N ALA A 170 16.30 -8.03 15.68
CA ALA A 170 16.37 -6.84 14.84
C ALA A 170 15.62 -7.03 13.52
N ASN A 171 15.89 -8.12 12.79
CA ASN A 171 15.21 -8.47 11.55
C ASN A 171 14.79 -9.94 11.57
N ALA A 172 13.77 -10.28 10.80
CA ALA A 172 13.33 -11.66 10.63
C ALA A 172 12.84 -11.95 9.22
N ALA A 173 12.87 -13.23 8.86
CA ALA A 173 12.21 -13.77 7.69
C ALA A 173 11.58 -15.12 8.04
N ALA A 174 10.47 -15.46 7.40
CA ALA A 174 9.84 -16.77 7.50
C ALA A 174 9.71 -17.40 6.11
N TYR A 175 9.75 -18.73 6.06
CA TYR A 175 9.61 -19.46 4.81
C TYR A 175 9.10 -20.88 5.04
N ARG A 176 8.30 -21.38 4.10
CA ARG A 176 7.82 -22.74 4.11
C ARG A 176 8.55 -23.57 3.06
N VAL A 177 9.05 -24.73 3.48
CA VAL A 177 9.53 -25.77 2.57
C VAL A 177 8.49 -26.89 2.53
N GLU A 178 8.18 -27.35 1.32
CA GLU A 178 7.32 -28.51 1.09
C GLU A 178 8.18 -29.63 0.51
N TYR A 179 8.07 -30.82 1.10
CA TYR A 179 8.77 -32.01 0.65
C TYR A 179 7.87 -32.87 -0.22
N ASP A 180 8.47 -33.69 -1.08
CA ASP A 180 7.75 -34.61 -1.97
C ASP A 180 6.87 -35.62 -1.20
N THR A 181 7.17 -35.85 0.09
CA THR A 181 6.37 -36.69 0.99
C THR A 181 5.02 -36.06 1.35
N GLY A 182 4.80 -34.79 1.00
CA GLY A 182 3.63 -33.99 1.38
C GLY A 182 3.76 -33.30 2.75
N ASP A 183 4.86 -33.55 3.47
CA ASP A 183 5.18 -32.83 4.71
C ASP A 183 5.69 -31.43 4.41
N SER A 184 5.48 -30.52 5.36
CA SER A 184 6.00 -29.16 5.28
C SER A 184 6.66 -28.72 6.57
N GLU A 185 7.77 -28.03 6.40
CA GLU A 185 8.51 -27.40 7.50
C GLU A 185 8.50 -25.89 7.34
N ALA A 186 8.46 -25.20 8.48
CA ALA A 186 8.60 -23.75 8.53
C ALA A 186 10.01 -23.40 9.05
N PHE A 187 10.69 -22.53 8.32
CA PHE A 187 11.95 -21.95 8.69
C PHE A 187 11.74 -20.49 9.09
N PHE A 188 12.34 -20.09 10.21
CA PHE A 188 12.33 -18.73 10.70
C PHE A 188 13.76 -18.28 10.92
N ALA A 189 14.20 -17.28 10.16
CA ALA A 189 15.47 -16.63 10.36
C ALA A 189 15.26 -15.41 11.26
N VAL A 190 16.04 -15.30 12.34
CA VAL A 190 15.97 -14.19 13.28
C VAL A 190 17.37 -13.65 13.50
N SER A 191 17.61 -12.41 13.10
CA SER A 191 18.87 -11.73 13.41
C SER A 191 18.74 -10.93 14.70
N THR A 192 19.84 -10.88 15.44
CA THR A 192 20.09 -9.89 16.50
C THR A 192 21.18 -8.93 16.02
N VAL A 193 21.59 -8.00 16.87
CA VAL A 193 22.71 -7.09 16.57
C VAL A 193 24.01 -7.86 16.29
N SER A 194 24.18 -9.08 16.82
CA SER A 194 25.46 -9.80 16.78
C SER A 194 25.39 -11.21 16.20
N ALA A 195 24.21 -11.78 15.98
CA ALA A 195 24.05 -13.18 15.59
C ALA A 195 22.86 -13.36 14.64
N LEU A 196 22.87 -14.48 13.92
CA LEU A 196 21.78 -14.93 13.06
C LEU A 196 21.38 -16.33 13.47
N PHE A 197 20.10 -16.52 13.80
CA PHE A 197 19.54 -17.80 14.22
C PHE A 197 18.56 -18.30 13.17
N LEU A 198 18.59 -19.61 12.94
CA LEU A 198 17.64 -20.32 12.10
C LEU A 198 16.85 -21.30 12.97
N PHE A 199 15.53 -21.12 13.03
CA PHE A 199 14.60 -22.01 13.70
C PHE A 199 13.85 -22.83 12.65
N GLN A 200 13.79 -24.14 12.84
CA GLN A 200 13.09 -25.09 11.98
C GLN A 200 11.96 -25.73 12.79
N MET A 201 10.72 -25.59 12.32
CA MET A 201 9.51 -26.10 12.96
C MET A 201 8.78 -27.06 12.03
N GLY A 202 8.64 -28.32 12.46
CA GLY A 202 7.91 -29.37 11.73
C GLY A 202 6.44 -29.47 12.13
N HIS A 203 5.73 -30.44 11.54
CA HIS A 203 4.31 -30.69 11.81
C HIS A 203 4.01 -31.12 13.26
N HIS A 204 4.94 -31.83 13.91
CA HIS A 204 4.73 -32.44 15.23
C HIS A 204 5.06 -31.52 16.43
N GLY A 205 5.40 -30.25 16.21
CA GLY A 205 5.58 -29.28 17.30
C GLY A 205 6.89 -29.31 18.07
N GLY A 206 7.98 -29.69 17.40
CA GLY A 206 9.34 -29.44 17.89
C GLY A 206 10.01 -28.33 17.09
N VAL A 207 10.88 -27.57 17.74
CA VAL A 207 11.72 -26.55 17.09
C VAL A 207 13.19 -26.90 17.25
N LYS A 208 13.91 -26.97 16.13
CA LYS A 208 15.36 -27.05 16.10
C LYS A 208 15.93 -25.66 15.85
N MET A 209 16.83 -25.20 16.72
CA MET A 209 17.55 -23.94 16.56
C MET A 209 18.98 -24.19 16.09
N THR A 210 19.47 -23.36 15.17
CA THR A 210 20.86 -23.36 14.69
C THR A 210 21.37 -21.94 14.57
N GLU A 211 22.48 -21.62 15.23
CA GLU A 211 23.17 -20.34 15.08
C GLU A 211 24.06 -20.37 13.83
N LEU A 212 23.83 -19.45 12.89
CA LEU A 212 24.54 -19.35 11.61
C LEU A 212 25.83 -18.54 11.78
N LYS A 213 26.97 -19.24 11.85
CA LYS A 213 28.30 -18.63 12.03
C LYS A 213 29.12 -18.71 10.75
N HIS A 214 29.61 -17.55 10.31
CA HIS A 214 30.53 -17.48 9.17
C HIS A 214 31.97 -17.46 9.70
N ASN A 215 32.59 -18.64 9.78
CA ASN A 215 33.98 -18.76 10.20
C ASN A 215 34.89 -18.44 9.00
N GLN A 216 35.36 -17.20 8.89
CA GLN A 216 36.49 -16.91 8.01
C GLN A 216 37.76 -17.46 8.66
N LEU A 217 38.41 -18.44 8.02
CA LEU A 217 39.63 -19.09 8.50
C LEU A 217 40.89 -18.19 8.38
N ILE A 218 40.80 -16.86 8.58
CA ILE A 218 41.96 -15.96 8.49
C ILE A 218 42.11 -15.08 9.74
N SER A 219 43.25 -15.30 10.41
CA SER A 219 44.00 -14.48 11.38
C SER A 219 43.33 -14.05 12.70
N ARG A 220 43.34 -14.97 13.67
CA ARG A 220 43.29 -14.66 15.12
C ARG A 220 44.59 -14.02 15.64
N PHE A 221 45.11 -13.01 14.95
CA PHE A 221 46.16 -12.17 15.50
C PHE A 221 45.66 -10.72 15.39
N PHE A 222 45.38 -10.12 16.56
CA PHE A 222 45.03 -8.70 16.83
C PHE A 222 43.57 -8.26 17.11
N SER A 223 42.55 -9.13 17.15
CA SER A 223 41.17 -8.68 17.48
C SER A 223 40.86 -8.49 18.97
N ASN A 224 41.64 -9.06 19.90
CA ASN A 224 41.27 -9.12 21.33
C ASN A 224 41.39 -7.81 22.13
N LEU A 225 41.84 -6.70 21.53
CA LEU A 225 42.02 -5.41 22.25
C LEU A 225 41.07 -4.29 21.82
N THR A 226 40.28 -4.45 20.76
CA THR A 226 39.35 -3.40 20.27
C THR A 226 37.87 -3.84 20.24
N ASP A 227 37.60 -5.13 20.43
CA ASP A 227 36.24 -5.71 20.35
C ASP A 227 35.36 -5.38 21.56
N GLY A 228 35.98 -4.96 22.69
CA GLY A 228 35.26 -4.51 23.88
C GLY A 228 34.52 -3.18 23.71
N TRP A 229 34.93 -2.34 22.74
CA TRP A 229 34.38 -0.98 22.58
C TRP A 229 33.43 -0.83 21.39
N ARG A 230 33.49 -1.73 20.39
CA ARG A 230 32.63 -1.68 19.19
C ARG A 230 31.27 -2.38 19.35
N ARG A 231 31.09 -3.27 20.34
CA ARG A 231 29.84 -4.03 20.57
C ARG A 231 28.60 -3.21 20.91
N LYS A 232 28.70 -1.90 21.14
CA LYS A 232 27.58 -1.04 21.52
C LYS A 232 27.07 -0.08 20.44
N ASN A 233 27.67 -0.08 19.24
CA ASN A 233 27.21 0.82 18.18
C ASN A 233 26.22 0.12 17.25
N ALA A 234 25.00 0.68 17.15
CA ALA A 234 23.97 0.31 16.17
C ALA A 234 24.38 0.57 14.70
N ASN A 235 25.64 0.93 14.44
CA ASN A 235 26.21 1.23 13.14
C ASN A 235 27.41 0.31 12.82
N ALA A 236 27.37 -0.93 13.29
CA ALA A 236 28.41 -1.91 12.96
C ALA A 236 28.27 -2.36 11.49
N PRO A 237 29.37 -2.46 10.73
CA PRO A 237 29.33 -2.86 9.31
C PRO A 237 28.79 -4.27 9.09
N ASP A 238 28.90 -5.15 10.08
CA ASP A 238 28.39 -6.54 10.05
C ASP A 238 26.94 -6.67 10.54
N GLN A 239 26.19 -5.56 10.64
CA GLN A 239 24.77 -5.60 10.96
C GLN A 239 23.94 -6.07 9.75
N ILE A 240 23.03 -7.01 9.97
CA ILE A 240 22.07 -7.47 8.97
C ILE A 240 20.96 -6.43 8.83
N VAL A 241 20.74 -5.93 7.62
CA VAL A 241 19.71 -4.95 7.27
C VAL A 241 18.46 -5.60 6.66
N SER A 242 18.60 -6.77 6.06
CA SER A 242 17.46 -7.50 5.48
C SER A 242 17.73 -9.00 5.43
N LEU A 243 16.66 -9.77 5.59
CA LEU A 243 16.64 -11.24 5.50
C LEU A 243 15.56 -11.64 4.51
N MET A 244 15.87 -12.63 3.67
CA MET A 244 14.93 -13.11 2.67
C MET A 244 15.23 -14.56 2.32
N PHE A 245 14.19 -15.40 2.33
CA PHE A 245 14.30 -16.76 1.81
C PHE A 245 13.98 -16.83 0.33
N ASP A 246 14.57 -17.81 -0.34
CA ASP A 246 14.32 -18.08 -1.74
C ASP A 246 14.50 -19.55 -2.09
N GLN A 247 14.01 -19.93 -3.28
CA GLN A 247 14.23 -21.25 -3.85
C GLN A 247 15.06 -21.13 -5.12
N LEU A 248 16.31 -21.59 -5.06
CA LEU A 248 17.25 -21.55 -6.17
C LEU A 248 17.55 -22.97 -6.63
N ASN A 249 17.22 -23.30 -7.88
CA ASN A 249 17.44 -24.63 -8.47
C ASN A 249 16.91 -25.78 -7.59
N GLY A 250 15.72 -25.58 -7.01
CA GLY A 250 15.07 -26.56 -6.11
C GLY A 250 15.60 -26.55 -4.67
N GLN A 251 16.68 -25.83 -4.37
CA GLN A 251 17.22 -25.69 -3.02
C GLN A 251 16.72 -24.43 -2.33
N SER A 252 16.26 -24.58 -1.08
CA SER A 252 15.86 -23.45 -0.24
C SER A 252 17.08 -22.79 0.39
N VAL A 253 17.22 -21.49 0.15
CA VAL A 253 18.33 -20.65 0.63
C VAL A 253 17.82 -19.44 1.39
N LEU A 254 18.64 -18.93 2.31
CA LEU A 254 18.44 -17.70 3.05
C LEU A 254 19.50 -16.69 2.63
N TYR A 255 19.07 -15.56 2.10
CA TYR A 255 19.89 -14.39 1.86
C TYR A 255 19.88 -13.47 3.08
N ALA A 256 21.07 -13.14 3.58
CA ALA A 256 21.30 -12.15 4.62
C ALA A 256 22.10 -10.98 4.04
N PHE A 257 21.46 -9.83 3.93
CA PHE A 257 22.07 -8.59 3.43
C PHE A 257 22.60 -7.78 4.60
N TYR A 258 23.87 -7.40 4.51
CA TYR A 258 24.59 -6.65 5.53
C TYR A 258 24.75 -5.20 5.13
N ARG A 259 24.91 -4.33 6.14
CA ARG A 259 25.09 -2.89 5.97
C ARG A 259 26.30 -2.53 5.12
N ASN A 260 27.37 -3.32 5.19
CA ASN A 260 28.56 -3.19 4.34
C ASN A 260 28.40 -3.66 2.88
N ASN A 261 27.17 -3.83 2.39
CA ASN A 261 26.84 -4.28 1.03
C ASN A 261 27.36 -5.69 0.69
N VAL A 262 27.64 -6.49 1.72
CA VAL A 262 27.88 -7.92 1.58
C VAL A 262 26.56 -8.65 1.74
N ALA A 263 26.31 -9.63 0.89
CA ALA A 263 25.23 -10.59 1.08
C ALA A 263 25.85 -11.95 1.39
N ARG A 264 25.42 -12.59 2.47
CA ARG A 264 25.76 -13.98 2.80
C ARG A 264 24.56 -14.88 2.53
N ILE A 265 24.84 -16.06 2.02
CA ILE A 265 23.85 -16.99 1.52
C ILE A 265 23.99 -18.28 2.31
N TRP A 266 22.89 -18.71 2.92
CA TRP A 266 22.85 -19.86 3.80
C TRP A 266 21.90 -20.89 3.25
N SER A 267 22.36 -22.13 3.18
CA SER A 267 21.45 -23.27 3.03
C SER A 267 20.56 -23.44 4.27
N THR A 268 19.38 -24.03 4.10
CA THR A 268 18.49 -24.38 5.22
C THR A 268 19.08 -25.41 6.19
N SER A 269 20.14 -26.12 5.81
CA SER A 269 20.92 -26.98 6.71
C SER A 269 21.87 -26.21 7.64
N GLY A 270 22.06 -24.91 7.41
CA GLY A 270 22.88 -24.01 8.22
C GLY A 270 24.29 -23.76 7.69
N SER A 271 24.69 -24.39 6.58
CA SER A 271 25.97 -24.08 5.91
C SER A 271 25.90 -22.79 5.09
N CYS A 272 26.99 -22.00 5.13
CA CYS A 272 27.17 -20.85 4.24
C CYS A 272 27.57 -21.35 2.85
N VAL A 273 26.76 -21.03 1.83
CA VAL A 273 26.94 -21.45 0.43
C VAL A 273 27.34 -20.29 -0.48
N GLY A 274 27.46 -19.08 0.05
CA GLY A 274 27.88 -17.92 -0.73
C GLY A 274 28.13 -16.70 0.14
N ALA A 275 29.08 -15.88 -0.25
CA ALA A 275 29.32 -14.57 0.35
C ALA A 275 29.86 -13.62 -0.73
N GLU A 276 29.09 -12.61 -1.10
CA GLU A 276 29.46 -11.71 -2.18
C GLU A 276 29.17 -10.26 -1.82
N CYS A 277 30.12 -9.38 -2.14
CA CYS A 277 29.87 -7.95 -2.18
C CYS A 277 29.27 -7.60 -3.55
N PHE A 278 28.03 -7.12 -3.56
CA PHE A 278 27.30 -6.81 -4.79
C PHE A 278 27.56 -5.37 -5.29
N LEU A 279 28.42 -4.62 -4.59
CA LEU A 279 28.98 -3.34 -5.03
C LEU A 279 30.49 -3.48 -5.21
N LYS A 280 30.92 -3.74 -6.45
CA LYS A 280 32.35 -3.78 -6.80
C LYS A 280 32.74 -2.41 -7.35
N ASN A 281 33.26 -1.52 -6.49
CA ASN A 281 34.15 -0.37 -6.75
C ASN A 281 34.03 0.71 -5.65
N TYR A 282 35.09 1.51 -5.51
CA TYR A 282 35.45 2.48 -4.46
C TYR A 282 34.46 3.63 -4.12
N ASP A 283 33.19 3.55 -4.48
CA ASP A 283 32.20 4.57 -4.09
C ASP A 283 31.66 4.25 -2.68
N GLN A 284 32.50 4.43 -1.66
CA GLN A 284 32.03 4.58 -0.28
C GLN A 284 31.27 5.90 -0.14
N LYS A 285 30.10 5.97 -0.77
CA LYS A 285 29.15 7.05 -0.53
C LYS A 285 28.71 6.97 0.92
N GLN A 286 28.59 8.13 1.56
CA GLN A 286 28.07 8.18 2.92
C GLN A 286 26.65 7.62 2.92
N GLU A 287 26.34 6.78 3.89
CA GLU A 287 25.00 6.24 4.05
C GLU A 287 23.99 7.37 4.26
N GLY A 288 22.84 7.24 3.59
CA GLY A 288 21.73 8.16 3.77
C GLY A 288 21.01 7.94 5.10
N SER A 289 19.96 8.74 5.33
CA SER A 289 19.07 8.60 6.48
C SER A 289 18.15 7.37 6.39
N GLN A 290 17.91 6.86 5.18
CA GLN A 290 17.01 5.72 4.97
C GLN A 290 17.72 4.38 5.12
N THR A 291 16.98 3.37 5.58
CA THR A 291 17.47 1.99 5.64
C THR A 291 17.38 1.34 4.27
N ASN A 292 18.44 0.63 3.86
CA ASN A 292 18.42 -0.21 2.67
C ASN A 292 17.28 -1.24 2.74
N MET A 293 16.66 -1.52 1.59
CA MET A 293 15.53 -2.45 1.49
C MET A 293 15.78 -3.48 0.40
N VAL A 294 15.34 -4.72 0.61
CA VAL A 294 15.50 -5.81 -0.35
C VAL A 294 14.16 -6.44 -0.66
N ARG A 295 13.93 -6.76 -1.94
CA ARG A 295 12.75 -7.47 -2.44
C ARG A 295 13.17 -8.47 -3.51
N LYS A 296 12.37 -9.50 -3.72
CA LYS A 296 12.56 -10.46 -4.82
C LYS A 296 11.34 -10.56 -5.72
N SER A 297 11.60 -10.99 -6.93
CA SER A 297 10.63 -11.65 -7.82
C SER A 297 10.98 -13.14 -7.92
N ASP A 298 10.48 -13.85 -8.93
CA ASP A 298 10.82 -15.26 -9.14
C ASP A 298 12.32 -15.49 -9.38
N ASN A 299 12.97 -14.60 -10.13
CA ASN A 299 14.34 -14.82 -10.62
C ASN A 299 15.28 -13.64 -10.38
N LEU A 300 14.81 -12.56 -9.75
CA LEU A 300 15.57 -11.34 -9.50
C LEU A 300 15.49 -10.93 -8.03
N ILE A 301 16.53 -10.25 -7.59
CA ILE A 301 16.61 -9.58 -6.30
C ILE A 301 16.89 -8.10 -6.56
N GLY A 302 16.04 -7.24 -6.02
CA GLY A 302 16.19 -5.80 -6.06
C GLY A 302 16.69 -5.32 -4.70
N VAL A 303 17.77 -4.54 -4.70
CA VAL A 303 18.35 -3.92 -3.51
C VAL A 303 18.25 -2.42 -3.67
N PHE A 304 17.46 -1.77 -2.82
CA PHE A 304 17.45 -0.32 -2.69
C PHE A 304 18.56 0.13 -1.74
N LEU A 305 19.40 1.03 -2.22
CA LEU A 305 20.53 1.60 -1.50
C LEU A 305 20.32 3.10 -1.35
N ALA A 306 20.33 3.58 -0.10
CA ALA A 306 20.18 4.99 0.20
C ALA A 306 21.52 5.60 0.60
N TYR A 307 21.96 6.57 -0.18
CA TYR A 307 23.16 7.37 0.10
C TYR A 307 22.78 8.79 0.51
N SER A 308 23.75 9.54 1.04
CA SER A 308 23.54 10.92 1.47
C SER A 308 23.21 11.89 0.33
N ASP A 309 23.65 11.58 -0.89
CA ASP A 309 23.56 12.43 -2.08
C ASP A 309 22.55 11.92 -3.12
N CYS A 310 22.32 10.61 -3.16
CA CYS A 310 21.42 9.95 -4.10
C CYS A 310 20.94 8.61 -3.54
N SER A 311 19.98 7.98 -4.20
CA SER A 311 19.59 6.60 -3.92
C SER A 311 19.49 5.82 -5.23
N GLU A 312 19.65 4.50 -5.18
CA GLU A 312 19.58 3.65 -6.37
C GLU A 312 19.01 2.26 -6.07
N PHE A 313 18.48 1.62 -7.11
CA PHE A 313 18.11 0.21 -7.11
C PHE A 313 19.16 -0.59 -7.86
N ILE A 314 19.71 -1.62 -7.22
CA ILE A 314 20.57 -2.61 -7.85
C ILE A 314 19.74 -3.86 -8.10
N ILE A 315 19.68 -4.30 -9.37
CA ILE A 315 19.02 -5.54 -9.76
C ILE A 315 20.07 -6.64 -9.90
N LEU A 316 19.87 -7.71 -9.14
CA LEU A 316 20.75 -8.87 -9.03
C LEU A 316 20.00 -10.11 -9.48
N ARG A 317 20.71 -11.02 -10.16
CA ARG A 317 20.24 -12.38 -10.44
C ARG A 317 21.04 -13.38 -9.61
N PRO A 318 20.41 -14.16 -8.72
CA PRO A 318 21.09 -15.25 -8.05
C PRO A 318 21.42 -16.36 -9.05
N THR A 319 22.63 -16.89 -8.98
CA THR A 319 23.11 -18.02 -9.78
C THR A 319 23.81 -19.04 -8.89
N SER A 320 23.64 -20.34 -9.17
CA SER A 320 24.41 -21.39 -8.49
C SER A 320 25.34 -22.09 -9.46
N ASP A 321 26.53 -22.45 -9.00
CA ASP A 321 27.44 -23.33 -9.75
C ASP A 321 27.11 -24.82 -9.53
N ASP A 322 27.80 -25.71 -10.26
CA ASP A 322 27.63 -27.17 -10.16
C ASP A 322 28.00 -27.73 -8.77
N SER A 323 28.76 -26.97 -7.98
CA SER A 323 29.14 -27.34 -6.61
C SER A 323 28.16 -26.84 -5.54
N GLY A 324 27.09 -26.15 -5.96
CA GLY A 324 26.07 -25.60 -5.07
C GLY A 324 26.45 -24.28 -4.41
N ASN A 325 27.57 -23.65 -4.80
CA ASN A 325 27.86 -22.30 -4.34
C ASN A 325 26.96 -21.30 -5.06
N VAL A 326 26.50 -20.30 -4.32
CA VAL A 326 25.60 -19.27 -4.84
C VAL A 326 26.33 -17.94 -4.92
N SER A 327 26.10 -17.22 -6.03
CA SER A 327 26.63 -15.88 -6.31
C SER A 327 25.54 -14.99 -6.92
N PHE A 328 25.84 -13.71 -7.09
CA PHE A 328 24.96 -12.72 -7.70
C PHE A 328 25.58 -12.14 -8.98
N VAL A 329 24.79 -12.10 -10.05
CA VAL A 329 25.11 -11.37 -11.27
C VAL A 329 24.35 -10.04 -11.24
N LYS A 330 25.06 -8.91 -11.31
CA LYS A 330 24.43 -7.58 -11.42
C LYS A 330 23.89 -7.38 -12.84
N GLU A 331 22.57 -7.21 -12.95
CA GLU A 331 21.86 -6.97 -14.22
C GLU A 331 21.90 -5.48 -14.57
N THR A 332 21.47 -4.62 -13.66
CA THR A 332 21.40 -3.17 -13.88
C THR A 332 21.44 -2.39 -12.57
N ALA A 333 21.67 -1.08 -12.67
CA ALA A 333 21.52 -0.10 -11.60
C ALA A 333 20.61 1.04 -12.09
N ILE A 334 19.62 1.40 -11.29
CA ILE A 334 18.59 2.38 -11.64
C ILE A 334 18.60 3.47 -10.59
N LEU A 335 18.78 4.73 -11.02
CA LEU A 335 18.74 5.87 -10.13
C LEU A 335 17.33 6.02 -9.54
N ALA A 336 17.24 6.17 -8.22
CA ALA A 336 15.98 6.42 -7.55
C ALA A 336 15.59 7.91 -7.66
N PRO A 337 14.29 8.22 -7.71
CA PRO A 337 13.77 9.57 -7.56
C PRO A 337 14.16 10.19 -6.20
N ASN A 338 14.21 11.52 -6.10
CA ASN A 338 14.58 12.23 -4.88
C ASN A 338 13.41 12.32 -3.88
N TYR A 339 12.96 11.17 -3.39
CA TYR A 339 11.89 11.01 -2.42
C TYR A 339 12.26 9.92 -1.42
N ASP A 340 11.58 9.92 -0.28
CA ASP A 340 11.76 8.88 0.73
C ASP A 340 11.02 7.60 0.31
N LEU A 341 11.74 6.47 0.19
CA LEU A 341 11.13 5.17 -0.13
C LEU A 341 10.37 4.62 1.08
N ILE A 342 9.10 4.23 0.87
CA ILE A 342 8.25 3.61 1.90
C ILE A 342 8.19 2.10 1.71
N ASP A 343 7.89 1.65 0.49
CA ASP A 343 7.89 0.24 0.10
C ASP A 343 8.15 0.12 -1.40
N PHE A 344 8.66 -1.03 -1.83
CA PHE A 344 8.68 -1.39 -3.24
C PHE A 344 8.39 -2.86 -3.42
N LYS A 345 7.98 -3.23 -4.64
CA LYS A 345 7.85 -4.61 -5.10
C LYS A 345 8.57 -4.77 -6.43
N LEU A 346 9.07 -5.97 -6.64
CA LEU A 346 9.82 -6.34 -7.82
C LEU A 346 9.06 -7.46 -8.54
N SER A 347 8.79 -7.25 -9.81
CA SER A 347 8.45 -8.32 -10.75
C SER A 347 9.66 -8.62 -11.64
N ASN A 348 9.59 -9.68 -12.43
CA ASN A 348 10.65 -9.95 -13.42
C ASN A 348 10.73 -8.88 -14.53
N GLN A 349 9.73 -8.00 -14.64
CA GLN A 349 9.59 -7.02 -15.73
C GLN A 349 9.59 -5.57 -15.25
N SER A 350 9.39 -5.31 -13.97
CA SER A 350 9.19 -3.95 -13.47
C SER A 350 9.41 -3.80 -11.96
N ILE A 351 9.79 -2.60 -11.55
CA ILE A 351 9.80 -2.14 -10.17
C ILE A 351 8.54 -1.29 -9.94
N TRP A 352 7.91 -1.49 -8.79
CA TRP A 352 6.78 -0.70 -8.32
C TRP A 352 7.14 -0.14 -6.96
N ALA A 353 7.15 1.18 -6.81
CA ALA A 353 7.66 1.82 -5.61
C ALA A 353 6.72 2.91 -5.09
N LEU A 354 6.47 2.87 -3.79
CA LEU A 354 5.71 3.84 -3.02
C LEU A 354 6.68 4.80 -2.33
N TRP A 355 6.50 6.09 -2.56
CA TRP A 355 7.37 7.15 -2.10
C TRP A 355 6.59 8.16 -1.27
N CYS A 356 7.33 8.90 -0.43
CA CYS A 356 6.84 10.02 0.35
C CYS A 356 7.74 11.24 0.11
N ASN A 357 7.16 12.44 -0.01
CA ASN A 357 7.93 13.69 -0.03
C ASN A 357 8.09 14.26 1.39
N ALA A 358 8.82 15.39 1.50
CA ALA A 358 9.05 16.07 2.75
C ALA A 358 7.78 16.66 3.38
N GLU A 359 6.75 16.97 2.59
CA GLU A 359 5.43 17.40 3.06
C GLU A 359 4.54 16.24 3.56
N GLY A 360 4.96 14.98 3.38
CA GLY A 360 4.18 13.80 3.75
C GLY A 360 3.18 13.33 2.69
N GLU A 361 3.24 13.89 1.47
CA GLU A 361 2.45 13.45 0.34
C GLU A 361 3.03 12.17 -0.27
N MET A 362 2.14 11.24 -0.59
CA MET A 362 2.49 9.90 -1.07
C MET A 362 2.31 9.82 -2.57
N GLN A 363 3.24 9.16 -3.26
CA GLN A 363 3.15 8.91 -4.69
C GLN A 363 3.63 7.49 -5.03
N VAL A 364 3.10 6.93 -6.12
CA VAL A 364 3.53 5.63 -6.62
C VAL A 364 4.16 5.80 -8.00
N LEU A 365 5.35 5.23 -8.16
CA LEU A 365 6.09 5.24 -9.42
C LEU A 365 6.41 3.80 -9.85
N THR A 366 6.40 3.56 -11.15
CA THR A 366 6.83 2.28 -11.73
C THR A 366 8.00 2.48 -12.71
N TYR A 367 8.87 1.48 -12.81
CA TYR A 367 10.00 1.46 -13.72
C TYR A 367 10.04 0.12 -14.46
N SER A 368 10.09 0.15 -15.80
CA SER A 368 10.19 -1.07 -16.60
C SER A 368 11.63 -1.57 -16.64
N LEU A 369 11.83 -2.88 -16.47
CA LEU A 369 13.13 -3.56 -16.59
C LEU A 369 13.38 -4.12 -18.00
N SER A 370 12.44 -3.96 -18.93
CA SER A 370 12.57 -4.43 -20.30
C SER A 370 13.72 -3.74 -21.04
N SER A 371 14.60 -4.50 -21.67
CA SER A 371 15.82 -3.99 -22.32
C SER A 371 15.58 -3.24 -23.65
N GLU A 372 14.35 -3.19 -24.15
CA GLU A 372 14.04 -2.70 -25.50
C GLU A 372 13.70 -1.20 -25.57
N ILE A 373 13.46 -0.53 -24.44
CA ILE A 373 13.04 0.89 -24.39
C ILE A 373 13.82 1.61 -23.30
N ASP A 374 14.28 2.84 -23.59
CA ASP A 374 14.79 3.78 -22.57
C ASP A 374 13.74 3.96 -21.48
N SER A 375 13.98 3.30 -20.35
CA SER A 375 13.02 3.21 -19.26
C SER A 375 13.27 4.34 -18.25
N PHE A 376 12.19 4.99 -17.83
CA PHE A 376 12.17 6.05 -16.84
C PHE A 376 11.05 5.80 -15.84
N TRP A 377 11.10 6.49 -14.70
CA TRP A 377 10.05 6.37 -13.69
C TRP A 377 8.75 6.99 -14.19
N LEU A 378 7.69 6.19 -14.19
CA LEU A 378 6.36 6.59 -14.60
C LEU A 378 5.45 6.77 -13.38
N PRO A 379 4.75 7.90 -13.27
CA PRO A 379 3.82 8.12 -12.17
C PRO A 379 2.53 7.33 -12.36
N ILE A 380 1.98 6.88 -11.24
CA ILE A 380 0.64 6.29 -11.16
C ILE A 380 -0.24 7.27 -10.39
N PRO A 381 -1.16 7.97 -11.06
CA PRO A 381 -2.11 8.86 -10.40
C PRO A 381 -2.90 8.10 -9.33
N LEU A 382 -2.75 8.57 -8.10
CA LEU A 382 -3.53 8.11 -6.96
C LEU A 382 -4.83 8.91 -6.90
N GLU A 383 -5.89 8.29 -6.39
CA GLU A 383 -7.17 8.99 -6.26
C GLU A 383 -7.04 10.11 -5.21
N SER A 384 -7.35 11.35 -5.61
CA SER A 384 -7.27 12.50 -4.71
C SER A 384 -8.22 12.32 -3.53
N MET A 385 -7.72 12.57 -2.33
CA MET A 385 -8.49 12.52 -1.09
C MET A 385 -9.00 13.89 -0.66
N ASP A 386 -8.51 14.95 -1.30
CA ASP A 386 -8.84 16.33 -0.99
C ASP A 386 -9.96 16.84 -1.90
N ASP A 387 -11.12 17.10 -1.31
CA ASP A 387 -12.00 18.15 -1.82
C ASP A 387 -11.52 19.46 -1.20
N LYS A 388 -10.67 20.20 -1.94
CA LYS A 388 -10.40 21.63 -1.66
C LYS A 388 -11.64 22.51 -1.88
N TYR A 389 -12.78 21.91 -2.20
CA TYR A 389 -14.02 22.57 -2.51
C TYR A 389 -14.86 22.87 -1.25
N THR A 390 -14.80 24.12 -0.82
CA THR A 390 -15.85 24.76 -0.04
C THR A 390 -16.81 25.44 -1.02
N ALA A 391 -17.97 24.84 -1.33
CA ALA A 391 -18.93 25.58 -2.17
C ALA A 391 -19.22 26.93 -1.54
N LYS A 392 -19.22 27.97 -2.37
CA LYS A 392 -19.79 29.25 -1.96
C LYS A 392 -21.27 29.02 -1.72
N LEU A 393 -21.70 29.14 -0.47
CA LEU A 393 -23.09 28.95 -0.14
C LEU A 393 -23.92 30.07 -0.78
N GLU A 394 -24.74 29.73 -1.76
CA GLU A 394 -25.70 30.68 -2.32
C GLU A 394 -26.70 31.09 -1.23
N LYS A 395 -27.05 32.38 -1.20
CA LYS A 395 -28.02 32.93 -0.25
C LYS A 395 -29.36 32.19 -0.41
N GLY A 396 -29.83 31.56 0.67
CA GLY A 396 -31.10 30.81 0.70
C GLY A 396 -30.97 29.29 0.60
N THR A 397 -29.75 28.76 0.43
CA THR A 397 -29.51 27.30 0.43
C THR A 397 -29.59 26.73 1.85
N ASP A 398 -30.28 25.60 2.01
CA ASP A 398 -30.30 24.87 3.28
C ASP A 398 -28.92 24.25 3.56
N LEU A 399 -28.14 24.89 4.45
CA LEU A 399 -26.85 24.43 4.97
C LEU A 399 -26.88 22.95 5.37
N LYS A 400 -27.92 22.55 6.10
CA LYS A 400 -28.06 21.19 6.60
C LYS A 400 -28.16 20.20 5.44
N HIS A 401 -28.94 20.53 4.42
CA HIS A 401 -29.04 19.71 3.22
C HIS A 401 -27.70 19.58 2.50
N VAL A 402 -26.96 20.69 2.31
CA VAL A 402 -25.65 20.71 1.63
C VAL A 402 -24.62 19.85 2.36
N TYR A 403 -24.44 20.04 3.66
CA TYR A 403 -23.46 19.23 4.39
C TYR A 403 -23.90 17.78 4.53
N CYS A 404 -25.19 17.52 4.69
CA CYS A 404 -25.68 16.14 4.70
C CYS A 404 -25.47 15.46 3.35
N SER A 405 -25.69 16.13 2.22
CA SER A 405 -25.47 15.54 0.91
C SER A 405 -24.00 15.24 0.70
N ARG A 406 -23.09 16.12 1.16
CA ARG A 406 -21.64 15.90 1.12
C ARG A 406 -21.19 14.76 2.04
N ILE A 407 -21.44 14.86 3.34
CA ILE A 407 -20.93 13.91 4.35
C ILE A 407 -21.44 12.49 4.07
N PHE A 408 -22.71 12.37 3.68
CA PHE A 408 -23.36 11.08 3.44
C PHE A 408 -23.40 10.71 1.94
N HIS A 409 -22.64 11.41 1.09
CA HIS A 409 -22.47 11.02 -0.31
C HIS A 409 -21.85 9.61 -0.38
N SER A 410 -22.39 8.77 -1.26
CA SER A 410 -21.93 7.39 -1.39
C SER A 410 -20.44 7.35 -1.76
N GLY A 411 -19.65 6.52 -1.07
CA GLY A 411 -18.22 6.35 -1.34
C GLY A 411 -17.30 7.44 -0.79
N ARG A 412 -17.83 8.57 -0.26
CA ARG A 412 -17.02 9.66 0.26
C ARG A 412 -16.43 9.35 1.64
N PHE A 413 -17.30 9.20 2.64
CA PHE A 413 -16.92 8.80 3.99
C PHE A 413 -17.54 7.47 4.35
N HIS A 414 -16.73 6.60 4.96
CA HIS A 414 -17.21 5.36 5.52
C HIS A 414 -18.08 5.63 6.78
N ASN A 415 -19.13 4.85 7.01
CA ASN A 415 -20.01 4.99 8.19
C ASN A 415 -19.21 5.02 9.51
N ASN A 416 -18.21 4.16 9.66
CA ASN A 416 -17.28 4.16 10.80
C ASN A 416 -16.51 5.48 10.99
N VAL A 417 -16.14 6.19 9.91
CA VAL A 417 -15.50 7.51 10.01
C VAL A 417 -16.48 8.50 10.60
N ILE A 418 -17.71 8.55 10.06
CA ILE A 418 -18.78 9.44 10.54
C ILE A 418 -19.15 9.13 11.99
N ALA A 419 -19.26 7.85 12.35
CA ALA A 419 -19.57 7.41 13.71
C ALA A 419 -18.45 7.76 14.70
N LYS A 420 -17.18 7.59 14.30
CA LYS A 420 -16.00 7.99 15.10
C LYS A 420 -16.00 9.50 15.31
N THR A 421 -16.23 10.29 14.26
CA THR A 421 -16.39 11.74 14.37
C THR A 421 -17.50 12.10 15.35
N LEU A 422 -18.70 11.54 15.19
CA LEU A 422 -19.81 11.82 16.09
C LEU A 422 -19.50 11.47 17.56
N SER A 423 -18.80 10.35 17.81
CA SER A 423 -18.40 9.97 19.18
C SER A 423 -17.40 10.94 19.82
N MET A 424 -16.60 11.63 19.01
CA MET A 424 -15.66 12.67 19.49
C MET A 424 -16.39 13.94 19.91
N PHE A 425 -17.42 14.34 19.15
CA PHE A 425 -18.24 15.52 19.42
C PHE A 425 -19.32 15.28 20.49
N ASN A 426 -19.89 14.07 20.54
CA ASN A 426 -20.96 13.70 21.47
C ASN A 426 -20.55 12.49 22.30
N ARG A 427 -20.05 12.72 23.52
CA ARG A 427 -19.63 11.65 24.44
C ARG A 427 -20.77 10.71 24.86
N SER A 428 -22.02 11.16 24.78
CA SER A 428 -23.21 10.33 25.05
C SER A 428 -23.51 9.35 23.92
N PHE A 429 -22.93 9.56 22.73
CA PHE A 429 -23.01 8.62 21.63
C PHE A 429 -21.94 7.53 21.81
N THR A 430 -22.36 6.35 22.24
CA THR A 430 -21.47 5.18 22.33
C THR A 430 -21.51 4.40 21.02
N TYR A 431 -20.40 4.40 20.29
CA TYR A 431 -20.23 3.55 19.12
C TYR A 431 -19.81 2.14 19.56
N SER A 432 -20.70 1.15 19.42
CA SER A 432 -20.48 -0.23 19.87
C SER A 432 -19.85 -1.16 18.82
N GLY A 433 -19.23 -0.62 17.76
CA GLY A 433 -18.67 -1.44 16.66
C GLY A 433 -19.69 -2.20 15.81
N ALA A 434 -20.99 -2.08 16.13
CA ALA A 434 -22.09 -2.61 15.35
C ALA A 434 -22.34 -1.76 14.09
N THR A 435 -22.80 -2.41 13.02
CA THR A 435 -23.15 -1.76 11.75
C THR A 435 -24.32 -0.79 11.95
N ILE A 436 -24.05 0.50 12.04
CA ILE A 436 -25.08 1.55 12.02
C ILE A 436 -25.36 1.92 10.56
N SER A 437 -26.64 1.97 10.19
CA SER A 437 -27.04 2.41 8.85
C SER A 437 -26.71 3.89 8.61
N THR A 438 -26.40 4.24 7.37
CA THR A 438 -26.12 5.62 6.95
C THR A 438 -27.28 6.56 7.29
N ALA A 439 -28.53 6.08 7.15
CA ALA A 439 -29.72 6.85 7.51
C ALA A 439 -29.82 7.12 9.03
N ALA A 440 -29.45 6.15 9.87
CA ALA A 440 -29.41 6.35 11.31
C ALA A 440 -28.29 7.32 11.71
N LEU A 441 -27.09 7.18 11.15
CA LEU A 441 -25.99 8.13 11.37
C LEU A 441 -26.39 9.55 10.95
N LYS A 442 -27.02 9.71 9.79
CA LYS A 442 -27.53 11.01 9.34
C LYS A 442 -28.49 11.64 10.35
N ARG A 443 -29.42 10.86 10.90
CA ARG A 443 -30.33 11.34 11.95
C ARG A 443 -29.59 11.75 13.23
N HIS A 444 -28.63 10.94 13.69
CA HIS A 444 -27.86 11.26 14.90
C HIS A 444 -26.98 12.50 14.74
N VAL A 445 -26.30 12.66 13.61
CA VAL A 445 -25.50 13.85 13.31
C VAL A 445 -26.37 15.09 13.22
N CYS A 446 -27.50 15.03 12.51
CA CYS A 446 -28.45 16.15 12.44
C CYS A 446 -28.95 16.54 13.84
N SER A 447 -29.37 15.56 14.64
CA SER A 447 -29.88 15.81 15.99
C SER A 447 -28.83 16.42 16.92
N TYR A 448 -27.57 16.03 16.78
CA TYR A 448 -26.48 16.61 17.55
C TYR A 448 -26.28 18.08 17.19
N ILE A 449 -26.16 18.40 15.91
CA ILE A 449 -25.93 19.78 15.45
C ILE A 449 -27.13 20.68 15.78
N ASP A 450 -28.36 20.19 15.56
CA ASP A 450 -29.57 20.93 15.94
C ASP A 450 -29.61 21.19 17.46
N GLY A 451 -29.16 20.23 18.28
CA GLY A 451 -29.08 20.35 19.73
C GLY A 451 -28.08 21.41 20.19
N GLU A 452 -26.88 21.42 19.61
CA GLU A 452 -25.86 22.44 19.90
C GLU A 452 -26.33 23.84 19.51
N LEU A 453 -26.93 23.98 18.32
CA LEU A 453 -27.53 25.24 17.87
C LEU A 453 -28.63 25.76 18.82
N GLN A 454 -29.47 24.86 19.33
CA GLN A 454 -30.49 25.21 20.31
C GLN A 454 -29.92 25.60 21.67
N ASN A 455 -28.82 24.96 22.10
CA ASN A 455 -28.15 25.28 23.37
C ASN A 455 -27.51 26.68 23.31
N GLU A 456 -26.81 27.00 22.24
CA GLU A 456 -26.21 28.33 22.03
C GLU A 456 -27.27 29.43 21.97
N ARG A 457 -28.38 29.20 21.27
CA ARG A 457 -29.52 30.14 21.22
C ARG A 457 -30.17 30.38 22.59
N LYS A 458 -30.08 29.43 23.53
CA LYS A 458 -30.58 29.60 24.91
C LYS A 458 -29.60 30.38 25.78
N LEU A 459 -28.30 30.30 25.49
CA LEU A 459 -27.23 30.93 26.26
C LEU A 459 -27.01 32.40 25.86
N GLN A 460 -27.30 32.75 24.59
CA GLN A 460 -27.08 34.09 24.04
C GLN A 460 -28.25 34.53 23.15
N ASN A 461 -28.54 35.83 23.11
CA ASN A 461 -29.46 36.42 22.14
C ASN A 461 -28.73 36.62 20.80
N ILE A 462 -28.65 35.55 20.02
CA ILE A 462 -27.95 35.50 18.74
C ILE A 462 -28.87 36.05 17.62
N THR A 463 -28.33 36.88 16.73
CA THR A 463 -29.03 37.35 15.52
C THR A 463 -29.16 36.24 14.47
N ASP A 464 -30.02 36.42 13.46
CA ASP A 464 -30.21 35.42 12.40
C ASP A 464 -28.92 35.23 11.55
N GLU A 465 -28.13 36.29 11.35
CA GLU A 465 -26.84 36.21 10.63
C GLU A 465 -25.80 35.42 11.43
N GLU A 466 -25.65 35.74 12.72
CA GLU A 466 -24.76 35.01 13.63
C GLU A 466 -25.18 33.54 13.79
N PHE A 467 -26.48 33.24 13.71
CA PHE A 467 -26.99 31.87 13.75
C PHE A 467 -26.61 31.07 12.49
N ILE A 468 -26.68 31.68 11.31
CA ILE A 468 -26.24 31.06 10.05
C ILE A 468 -24.74 30.78 10.10
N ASP A 469 -23.94 31.74 10.57
CA ASP A 469 -22.49 31.59 10.71
C ASP A 469 -22.12 30.50 11.72
N LEU A 470 -22.81 30.44 12.87
CA LEU A 470 -22.62 29.38 13.85
C LEU A 470 -22.95 28.00 13.26
N SER A 471 -24.07 27.88 12.55
CA SER A 471 -24.46 26.64 11.87
C SER A 471 -23.42 26.21 10.84
N SER A 472 -22.97 27.14 9.99
CA SER A 472 -21.91 26.90 9.01
C SER A 472 -20.63 26.39 9.69
N ASN A 473 -20.20 27.04 10.77
CA ASN A 473 -19.02 26.66 11.54
C ASN A 473 -19.14 25.27 12.17
N LEU A 474 -20.30 24.89 12.72
CA LEU A 474 -20.51 23.56 13.31
C LEU A 474 -20.45 22.45 12.25
N TRP A 475 -21.14 22.65 11.13
CA TRP A 475 -21.11 21.69 10.03
C TRP A 475 -19.73 21.57 9.39
N GLU A 476 -19.04 22.68 9.15
CA GLU A 476 -17.68 22.69 8.59
C GLU A 476 -16.69 21.98 9.53
N LYS A 477 -16.74 22.25 10.84
CA LYS A 477 -15.91 21.53 11.83
C LYS A 477 -16.17 20.02 11.80
N PHE A 478 -17.43 19.61 11.73
CA PHE A 478 -17.78 18.19 11.66
C PHE A 478 -17.27 17.55 10.36
N TYR A 479 -17.45 18.24 9.23
CA TYR A 479 -16.96 17.82 7.92
C TYR A 479 -15.43 17.67 7.90
N MET A 480 -14.71 18.69 8.35
CA MET A 480 -13.24 18.68 8.40
C MET A 480 -12.70 17.54 9.29
N CYS A 481 -13.38 17.25 10.40
CA CYS A 481 -13.02 16.11 11.25
C CYS A 481 -13.27 14.76 10.54
N CYS A 482 -14.36 14.63 9.78
CA CYS A 482 -14.57 13.46 8.91
C CYS A 482 -13.46 13.33 7.86
N SER A 483 -13.10 14.43 7.20
CA SER A 483 -12.00 14.47 6.21
C SER A 483 -10.67 14.04 6.83
N GLN A 484 -10.34 14.52 8.04
CA GLN A 484 -9.11 14.15 8.74
C GLN A 484 -9.04 12.66 9.09
N TYR A 485 -10.12 12.09 9.65
CA TYR A 485 -10.17 10.66 9.93
C TYR A 485 -10.20 9.81 8.65
N ASN A 486 -10.79 10.32 7.57
CA ASN A 486 -10.76 9.66 6.28
C ASN A 486 -9.36 9.65 5.66
N PHE A 487 -8.65 10.79 5.71
CA PHE A 487 -7.25 10.90 5.28
C PHE A 487 -6.37 9.88 6.01
N GLU A 488 -6.49 9.82 7.33
CA GLU A 488 -5.78 8.82 8.15
C GLU A 488 -6.14 7.38 7.74
N ALA A 489 -7.43 7.09 7.50
CA ALA A 489 -7.90 5.77 7.07
C ALA A 489 -7.39 5.36 5.68
N CYS A 490 -7.12 6.34 4.82
CA CYS A 490 -6.68 6.14 3.44
C CYS A 490 -5.17 6.10 3.31
N GLN A 491 -4.37 6.39 4.34
CA GLN A 491 -2.91 6.43 4.20
C GLN A 491 -2.37 5.09 3.64
N PRO A 492 -1.54 5.13 2.56
CA PRO A 492 -0.83 3.96 2.07
C PRO A 492 0.13 3.42 3.12
N ILE A 493 0.21 2.10 3.23
CA ILE A 493 1.16 1.37 4.08
C ILE A 493 2.26 0.75 3.22
N GLY A 494 1.87 0.17 2.09
CA GLY A 494 2.80 -0.49 1.17
C GLY A 494 2.04 -1.12 0.01
N MET A 495 2.70 -2.04 -0.68
CA MET A 495 2.22 -2.58 -1.96
C MET A 495 2.10 -4.10 -1.91
N LEU A 496 1.41 -4.67 -2.90
CA LEU A 496 1.27 -6.12 -3.08
C LEU A 496 1.21 -6.46 -4.57
N ILE A 497 1.96 -7.48 -4.98
CA ILE A 497 1.79 -8.10 -6.31
C ILE A 497 1.01 -9.39 -6.09
N LEU A 498 -0.10 -9.53 -6.81
CA LEU A 498 -0.87 -10.77 -6.90
C LEU A 498 -0.45 -11.46 -8.20
N ASP A 499 0.71 -12.13 -8.19
CA ASP A 499 1.35 -12.68 -9.41
C ASP A 499 0.40 -13.57 -10.23
N ARG A 500 -0.49 -14.31 -9.55
CA ARG A 500 -1.45 -15.22 -10.21
C ARG A 500 -2.65 -14.51 -10.83
N MET A 501 -2.94 -13.28 -10.43
CA MET A 501 -4.02 -12.45 -10.98
C MET A 501 -3.48 -11.37 -11.92
N ASP A 502 -2.16 -11.30 -12.12
CA ASP A 502 -1.47 -10.21 -12.83
C ASP A 502 -1.92 -8.82 -12.33
N ALA A 503 -2.09 -8.70 -11.02
CA ALA A 503 -2.68 -7.52 -10.40
C ALA A 503 -1.72 -6.90 -9.39
N PHE A 504 -1.53 -5.58 -9.51
CA PHE A 504 -0.74 -4.78 -8.59
C PHE A 504 -1.67 -3.99 -7.69
N CYS A 505 -1.36 -4.00 -6.39
CA CYS A 505 -2.24 -3.42 -5.39
C CYS A 505 -1.50 -2.44 -4.49
N LEU A 506 -2.22 -1.41 -4.03
CA LEU A 506 -1.83 -0.51 -2.96
C LEU A 506 -2.59 -0.89 -1.69
N ILE A 507 -1.87 -1.24 -0.63
CA ILE A 507 -2.48 -1.52 0.67
C ILE A 507 -2.53 -0.22 1.47
N ARG A 508 -3.74 0.19 1.85
CA ARG A 508 -4.01 1.34 2.71
C ARG A 508 -4.47 0.87 4.08
N LYS A 509 -4.50 1.77 5.07
CA LYS A 509 -4.86 1.43 6.47
C LYS A 509 -6.21 0.74 6.62
N LYS A 510 -7.21 1.05 5.81
CA LYS A 510 -8.56 0.47 5.92
C LYS A 510 -9.05 -0.33 4.74
N PHE A 511 -8.38 -0.27 3.59
CA PHE A 511 -8.78 -0.95 2.36
C PHE A 511 -7.59 -1.20 1.45
N ILE A 512 -7.83 -1.91 0.35
CA ILE A 512 -6.87 -2.12 -0.74
C ILE A 512 -7.36 -1.42 -2.00
N SER A 513 -6.43 -0.94 -2.82
CA SER A 513 -6.69 -0.41 -4.15
C SER A 513 -5.96 -1.24 -5.19
N PHE A 514 -6.51 -1.31 -6.41
CA PHE A 514 -5.85 -1.93 -7.55
C PHE A 514 -5.25 -0.88 -8.47
N PHE A 515 -4.15 -1.22 -9.13
CA PHE A 515 -3.68 -0.49 -10.30
C PHE A 515 -4.18 -1.17 -11.55
N ARG A 516 -4.84 -0.41 -12.41
CA ARG A 516 -5.24 -0.91 -13.73
C ARG A 516 -4.58 -0.08 -14.82
N PRO A 517 -4.34 -0.67 -16.01
CA PRO A 517 -3.95 0.10 -17.18
C PRO A 517 -4.97 1.20 -17.48
N CYS A 518 -4.47 2.36 -17.91
CA CYS A 518 -5.28 3.46 -18.41
C CYS A 518 -5.81 3.14 -19.81
N ASP A 519 -7.06 3.52 -20.08
CA ASP A 519 -7.56 3.57 -21.45
C ASP A 519 -6.98 4.76 -22.23
N GLU A 520 -7.22 4.84 -23.53
CA GLU A 520 -6.64 5.88 -24.39
C GLU A 520 -7.05 7.31 -23.99
N LEU A 521 -8.29 7.50 -23.53
CA LEU A 521 -8.79 8.80 -23.09
C LEU A 521 -8.14 9.21 -21.77
N GLU A 522 -7.92 8.26 -20.87
CA GLU A 522 -7.21 8.47 -19.63
C GLU A 522 -5.74 8.78 -19.86
N VAL A 523 -5.06 8.05 -20.75
CA VAL A 523 -3.68 8.38 -21.14
C VAL A 523 -3.63 9.81 -21.68
N ALA A 524 -4.55 10.17 -22.58
CA ALA A 524 -4.68 11.52 -23.11
C ALA A 524 -4.90 12.56 -22.00
N PHE A 525 -5.81 12.30 -21.06
CA PHE A 525 -6.22 13.28 -20.05
C PHE A 525 -5.28 13.37 -18.83
N LEU A 526 -4.59 12.29 -18.48
CA LEU A 526 -3.70 12.24 -17.32
C LEU A 526 -2.23 12.51 -17.67
N SER A 527 -1.78 12.21 -18.89
CA SER A 527 -0.37 12.42 -19.27
C SER A 527 -0.03 13.90 -19.49
N GLU A 528 1.13 14.33 -19.01
CA GLU A 528 1.64 15.67 -19.35
C GLU A 528 2.11 15.70 -20.81
N ASN A 529 1.76 16.77 -21.54
CA ASN A 529 2.21 16.99 -22.91
C ASN A 529 1.90 15.86 -23.92
N TYR A 530 0.70 15.26 -23.83
CA TYR A 530 0.22 14.20 -24.72
C TYR A 530 0.44 14.51 -26.22
N PRO A 531 1.07 13.61 -27.01
CA PRO A 531 1.47 13.87 -28.39
C PRO A 531 0.37 13.62 -29.43
N GLY A 532 -0.81 13.10 -29.05
CA GLY A 532 -1.92 12.86 -29.98
C GLY A 532 -1.98 11.47 -30.60
N SER A 533 -1.12 10.55 -30.17
CA SER A 533 -1.09 9.18 -30.68
C SER A 533 -2.17 8.34 -30.00
N VAL A 534 -3.34 8.23 -30.64
CA VAL A 534 -4.33 7.19 -30.35
C VAL A 534 -3.84 5.90 -31.03
N ALA A 535 -3.79 4.78 -30.33
CA ALA A 535 -3.21 3.57 -30.88
C ALA A 535 -4.15 2.95 -31.92
N SER A 536 -3.57 2.57 -33.07
CA SER A 536 -4.16 1.70 -34.10
C SER A 536 -5.43 2.17 -34.79
N GLY A 537 -5.28 2.96 -35.86
CA GLY A 537 -6.34 3.13 -36.86
C GLY A 537 -6.15 4.27 -37.85
N GLY A 538 -5.13 4.21 -38.72
CA GLY A 538 -5.12 4.87 -40.03
C GLY A 538 -5.31 6.40 -40.12
N SER A 539 -5.32 7.16 -39.03
CA SER A 539 -5.53 8.61 -39.09
C SER A 539 -4.27 9.37 -39.50
N GLY A 540 -4.43 10.36 -40.38
CA GLY A 540 -3.34 11.21 -40.84
C GLY A 540 -2.70 11.99 -39.69
N LYS A 541 -1.39 12.30 -39.82
CA LYS A 541 -0.60 13.04 -38.82
C LYS A 541 -1.25 14.37 -38.38
N SER A 542 -2.06 14.99 -39.25
CA SER A 542 -2.83 16.21 -38.92
C SER A 542 -3.89 15.98 -37.85
N LEU A 543 -4.68 14.91 -37.95
CA LEU A 543 -5.76 14.62 -37.00
C LEU A 543 -5.22 14.34 -35.60
N GLN A 544 -4.11 13.61 -35.50
CA GLN A 544 -3.44 13.33 -34.23
C GLN A 544 -3.01 14.63 -33.53
N GLN A 545 -2.46 15.58 -34.30
CA GLN A 545 -2.02 16.85 -33.77
C GLN A 545 -3.20 17.75 -33.35
N ASP A 546 -4.30 17.76 -34.11
CA ASP A 546 -5.52 18.48 -33.76
C ASP A 546 -6.16 17.94 -32.48
N VAL A 547 -6.23 16.60 -32.33
CA VAL A 547 -6.72 15.92 -31.14
C VAL A 547 -5.85 16.27 -29.92
N ALA A 548 -4.52 16.27 -30.06
CA ALA A 548 -3.61 16.67 -28.98
C ALA A 548 -3.83 18.13 -28.54
N VAL A 549 -4.09 19.04 -29.50
CA VAL A 549 -4.41 20.45 -29.20
C VAL A 549 -5.73 20.54 -28.46
N LEU A 550 -6.77 19.83 -28.91
CA LEU A 550 -8.08 19.82 -28.27
C LEU A 550 -8.00 19.29 -26.83
N ILE A 551 -7.34 18.15 -26.61
CA ILE A 551 -7.14 17.59 -25.27
C ILE A 551 -6.43 18.59 -24.36
N ARG A 552 -5.38 19.25 -24.86
CA ARG A 552 -4.67 20.28 -24.09
C ARG A 552 -5.57 21.46 -23.73
N VAL A 553 -6.43 21.90 -24.65
CA VAL A 553 -7.42 22.95 -24.39
C VAL A 553 -8.40 22.52 -23.30
N LEU A 554 -8.97 21.31 -23.42
CA LEU A 554 -9.94 20.77 -22.46
C LEU A 554 -9.33 20.64 -21.06
N LYS A 555 -8.08 20.16 -20.93
CA LYS A 555 -7.37 20.13 -19.65
C LYS A 555 -7.23 21.51 -19.01
N GLN A 556 -6.93 22.53 -19.81
CA GLN A 556 -6.81 23.90 -19.30
C GLN A 556 -8.17 24.43 -18.85
N ILE A 557 -9.23 24.19 -19.62
CA ILE A 557 -10.60 24.56 -19.23
C ILE A 557 -10.95 23.89 -17.90
N ASP A 558 -10.78 22.57 -17.78
CA ASP A 558 -11.07 21.83 -16.55
C ASP A 558 -10.29 22.37 -15.33
N LYS A 559 -9.02 22.77 -15.54
CA LYS A 559 -8.18 23.37 -14.49
C LYS A 559 -8.62 24.78 -14.09
N PHE A 560 -9.18 25.56 -15.01
CA PHE A 560 -9.54 26.97 -14.76
C PHE A 560 -11.00 27.17 -14.39
N VAL A 561 -11.87 26.20 -14.63
CA VAL A 561 -13.28 26.27 -14.23
C VAL A 561 -13.43 25.94 -12.74
N PRO A 562 -13.96 26.85 -11.90
CA PRO A 562 -14.29 26.56 -10.51
C PRO A 562 -15.28 25.41 -10.40
N GLU A 563 -15.14 24.60 -9.36
CA GLU A 563 -16.04 23.47 -9.10
C GLU A 563 -17.52 23.90 -8.92
N ASP A 564 -17.79 25.11 -8.41
CA ASP A 564 -19.16 25.69 -8.34
C ASP A 564 -19.80 25.74 -9.75
N ASP A 565 -19.04 26.26 -10.73
CA ASP A 565 -19.49 26.40 -12.11
C ASP A 565 -19.61 25.01 -12.77
N LYS A 566 -18.71 24.05 -12.45
CA LYS A 566 -18.81 22.67 -12.96
C LYS A 566 -20.12 22.00 -12.53
N LEU A 567 -20.51 22.16 -11.26
CA LEU A 567 -21.77 21.62 -10.75
C LEU A 567 -23.01 22.26 -11.41
N GLU A 568 -22.95 23.56 -11.71
CA GLU A 568 -24.02 24.23 -12.46
C GLU A 568 -24.13 23.68 -13.89
N ILE A 569 -22.99 23.47 -14.56
CA ILE A 569 -22.92 22.85 -15.89
C ILE A 569 -23.50 21.43 -15.84
N GLU A 570 -23.09 20.61 -14.87
CA GLU A 570 -23.64 19.26 -14.67
C GLU A 570 -25.15 19.28 -14.42
N SER A 571 -25.65 20.22 -13.62
CA SER A 571 -27.08 20.41 -13.37
C SER A 571 -27.84 20.76 -14.66
N CYS A 572 -27.29 21.65 -15.48
CA CYS A 572 -27.87 22.00 -16.77
C CYS A 572 -27.88 20.81 -17.76
N LEU A 573 -26.80 20.04 -17.79
CA LEU A 573 -26.68 18.81 -18.58
C LEU A 573 -27.67 17.73 -18.11
N PHE A 574 -27.79 17.51 -16.80
CA PHE A 574 -28.72 16.56 -16.21
C PHE A 574 -30.18 16.93 -16.51
N GLN A 575 -30.49 18.23 -16.49
CA GLN A 575 -31.79 18.76 -16.87
C GLN A 575 -32.04 18.75 -18.38
N LEU A 576 -31.08 18.27 -19.18
CA LEU A 576 -31.13 18.25 -20.65
C LEU A 576 -31.47 19.63 -21.23
N ARG A 577 -30.97 20.70 -20.60
CA ARG A 577 -31.13 22.07 -21.11
C ARG A 577 -30.48 22.17 -22.48
N SER A 578 -30.94 23.13 -23.30
CA SER A 578 -30.42 23.26 -24.65
C SER A 578 -28.91 23.54 -24.61
N THR A 579 -28.17 23.05 -25.60
CA THR A 579 -26.72 23.29 -25.71
C THR A 579 -26.38 24.78 -25.66
N LYS A 580 -27.29 25.63 -26.15
CA LYS A 580 -27.16 27.08 -26.09
C LYS A 580 -27.18 27.59 -24.64
N ASP A 581 -28.13 27.14 -23.83
CA ASP A 581 -28.27 27.57 -22.43
C ASP A 581 -27.08 27.10 -21.59
N VAL A 582 -26.59 25.87 -21.84
CA VAL A 582 -25.38 25.34 -21.18
C VAL A 582 -24.15 26.15 -21.57
N MET A 583 -23.99 26.47 -22.86
CA MET A 583 -22.85 27.27 -23.34
C MET A 583 -22.91 28.73 -22.87
N GLU A 584 -24.11 29.31 -22.73
CA GLU A 584 -24.30 30.63 -22.14
C GLU A 584 -23.97 30.62 -20.64
N ALA A 585 -24.32 29.57 -19.89
CA ALA A 585 -23.92 29.40 -18.50
C ALA A 585 -22.38 29.27 -18.36
N ILE A 586 -21.75 28.44 -19.20
CA ILE A 586 -20.28 28.32 -19.27
C ILE A 586 -19.64 29.67 -19.61
N ALA A 587 -20.19 30.42 -20.56
CA ALA A 587 -19.65 31.71 -20.97
C ALA A 587 -19.88 32.83 -19.94
N ALA A 588 -20.97 32.74 -19.16
CA ALA A 588 -21.31 33.66 -18.09
C ALA A 588 -20.54 33.39 -16.79
N SER A 589 -20.02 32.16 -16.62
CA SER A 589 -19.08 31.80 -15.56
C SER A 589 -17.87 32.75 -15.56
N GLN A 590 -17.45 33.18 -14.37
CA GLN A 590 -16.41 34.21 -14.19
C GLN A 590 -15.03 33.81 -14.77
N CYS A 591 -14.86 32.56 -15.22
CA CYS A 591 -13.68 32.05 -15.92
C CYS A 591 -13.26 32.85 -17.14
N PHE A 592 -14.23 33.41 -17.87
CA PHE A 592 -13.98 34.12 -19.13
C PHE A 592 -13.85 35.64 -18.94
N GLY A 593 -14.20 36.17 -17.77
CA GLY A 593 -14.10 37.59 -17.43
C GLY A 593 -12.68 38.06 -17.09
N ASN A 594 -11.84 37.18 -16.55
CA ASN A 594 -10.42 37.47 -16.28
C ASN A 594 -9.56 37.13 -17.52
N GLN A 595 -9.52 38.06 -18.47
CA GLN A 595 -8.96 37.97 -19.83
C GLN A 595 -7.47 37.58 -20.02
N CYS A 596 -6.75 37.04 -19.04
CA CYS A 596 -5.29 36.92 -19.16
C CYS A 596 -4.70 35.57 -19.61
N ASN A 597 -5.46 34.49 -19.87
CA ASN A 597 -4.83 33.23 -20.31
C ASN A 597 -5.50 32.47 -21.48
N LEU A 598 -6.80 32.62 -21.71
CA LEU A 598 -7.49 31.88 -22.77
C LEU A 598 -7.25 32.45 -24.19
N THR A 599 -6.83 33.71 -24.31
CA THR A 599 -6.52 34.34 -25.61
C THR A 599 -5.41 33.59 -26.35
N SER A 600 -4.42 33.06 -25.61
CA SER A 600 -3.34 32.23 -26.16
C SER A 600 -3.86 30.87 -26.68
N VAL A 601 -4.87 30.31 -26.02
CA VAL A 601 -5.52 29.03 -26.35
C VAL A 601 -6.39 29.19 -27.59
N PHE A 602 -7.23 30.24 -27.64
CA PHE A 602 -8.04 30.58 -28.82
C PHE A 602 -7.19 30.95 -30.04
N ASN A 603 -6.05 31.63 -29.85
CA ASN A 603 -5.13 31.92 -30.94
C ASN A 603 -4.48 30.64 -31.52
N ARG A 604 -4.21 29.61 -30.70
CA ARG A 604 -3.72 28.31 -31.18
C ARG A 604 -4.78 27.53 -31.96
N LEU A 605 -6.07 27.63 -31.59
CA LEU A 605 -7.19 27.04 -32.32
C LEU A 605 -7.48 27.75 -33.66
N LYS A 606 -7.26 29.07 -33.76
CA LYS A 606 -7.41 29.80 -35.04
C LYS A 606 -6.31 29.48 -36.06
N ILE A 607 -5.12 29.09 -35.60
CA ILE A 607 -4.01 28.71 -36.49
C ILE A 607 -4.32 27.38 -37.20
N THR A 608 -4.98 26.43 -36.54
CA THR A 608 -5.40 25.16 -37.17
C THR A 608 -6.52 25.33 -38.19
N GLU A 609 -7.50 26.22 -37.95
CA GLU A 609 -8.51 26.58 -38.98
C GLU A 609 -7.88 27.18 -40.25
N SER A 610 -6.84 28.01 -40.11
CA SER A 610 -6.15 28.62 -41.25
C SER A 610 -5.34 27.63 -42.09
N HIS A 611 -4.85 26.54 -41.48
CA HIS A 611 -4.16 25.46 -42.18
C HIS A 611 -5.13 24.45 -42.81
N GLY A 612 -6.26 24.14 -42.16
CA GLY A 612 -7.30 23.27 -42.73
C GLY A 612 -7.95 23.83 -44.00
N ARG A 613 -8.18 25.16 -44.06
CA ARG A 613 -8.69 25.81 -45.29
C ARG A 613 -7.69 25.79 -46.44
N ARG A 614 -6.38 25.85 -46.18
CA ARG A 614 -5.36 25.80 -47.24
C ARG A 614 -5.18 24.42 -47.88
N ILE A 615 -5.58 23.34 -47.20
CA ILE A 615 -5.49 21.97 -47.73
C ILE A 615 -6.76 21.57 -48.48
N ALA A 616 -7.89 22.23 -48.22
CA ALA A 616 -9.14 22.05 -48.99
C ALA A 616 -9.19 22.89 -50.29
N GLU A 617 -8.23 23.80 -50.50
CA GLU A 617 -8.11 24.66 -51.69
C GLU A 617 -6.94 24.25 -52.62
N THR A 618 -6.38 23.05 -52.45
CA THR A 618 -5.46 22.39 -53.37
C THR A 618 -5.89 20.95 -53.60
#